data_AF-A0A3D1YJ79-F1
#
_entry.id   AF-A0A3D1YJ79-F1
#
_cell.length_a   1.000
_cell.length_b   1.000
_cell.length_c   1.000
_cell.angle_alpha   90.00
_cell.angle_beta   90.00
_cell.angle_gamma   90.00
#
_symmetry.space_group_name_H-M   'P 1'
#
loop_
_entity.id
_entity.type
_entity.pdbx_description
1 polymer ?
#
loop_
_entity_poly.entity_id
_entity_poly.type
_entity_poly.pdbx_seq_one_letter_code
_entity_poly.pdbx_strand_id
1 'polypeptide(L)'
;MAQRAHHTSARFGRDQSEFDACGFTEYWHEDFTAPFVAESPLQLGLTLAEHLPLTINGTHLVIGSIEQIHLSDHARRDDGTLDLQSMDIVAGVGLDAYHSVSTGQRFTYAKPDRPPELI
;
A
#
# COMPACT_ATOMS: atom_id res chain seq x y z
N MET A 1 0.87 -4.31 12.23
CA MET A 1 -0.49 -3.89 11.80
C MET A 1 -1.30 -4.95 11.07
N ALA A 2 -0.68 -5.96 10.44
CA ALA A 2 -1.35 -6.97 9.60
C ALA A 2 -2.59 -7.62 10.23
N GLN A 3 -2.56 -7.96 11.53
CA GLN A 3 -3.72 -8.56 12.22
C GLN A 3 -4.98 -7.68 12.15
N ARG A 4 -4.85 -6.37 12.45
CA ARG A 4 -5.98 -5.42 12.41
C ARG A 4 -6.43 -5.17 10.98
N ALA A 5 -5.49 -5.08 10.03
CA ALA A 5 -5.80 -4.94 8.61
C ALA A 5 -6.52 -6.18 8.06
N HIS A 6 -6.13 -7.39 8.48
CA HIS A 6 -6.82 -8.62 8.12
C HIS A 6 -8.25 -8.64 8.70
N HIS A 7 -8.46 -8.10 9.90
CA HIS A 7 -9.79 -8.04 10.50
C HIS A 7 -10.79 -7.18 9.69
N THR A 8 -10.33 -6.18 8.92
CA THR A 8 -11.21 -5.36 8.07
C THR A 8 -11.88 -6.16 6.96
N SER A 9 -11.40 -7.37 6.64
CA SER A 9 -12.05 -8.25 5.66
C SER A 9 -13.22 -9.06 6.23
N ALA A 10 -13.52 -8.92 7.51
CA ALA A 10 -14.70 -9.54 8.11
C ALA A 10 -16.00 -8.94 7.52
N ARG A 11 -17.10 -9.69 7.65
CA ARG A 11 -18.41 -9.28 7.11
C ARG A 11 -19.11 -8.30 8.07
N PHE A 12 -18.62 -7.07 8.14
CA PHE A 12 -19.28 -6.01 8.89
C PHE A 12 -20.62 -5.60 8.26
N GLY A 13 -21.47 -4.98 9.06
CA GLY A 13 -22.74 -4.44 8.57
C GLY A 13 -22.53 -3.28 7.61
N ARG A 14 -23.52 -3.01 6.74
CA ARG A 14 -23.45 -1.97 5.70
C ARG A 14 -23.07 -0.58 6.23
N ASP A 15 -23.55 -0.25 7.42
CA ASP A 15 -23.37 1.08 8.04
C ASP A 15 -22.35 1.03 9.20
N GLN A 16 -21.58 -0.05 9.31
CA GLN A 16 -20.55 -0.21 10.35
C GLN A 16 -19.17 0.07 9.75
N SER A 17 -18.52 1.15 10.19
CA SER A 17 -17.17 1.50 9.76
C SER A 17 -16.13 0.50 10.26
N GLU A 18 -15.31 -0.03 9.35
CA GLU A 18 -14.18 -0.87 9.70
C GLU A 18 -13.06 -0.09 10.41
N PHE A 19 -13.01 1.24 10.27
CA PHE A 19 -12.11 2.07 11.08
C PHE A 19 -12.41 1.87 12.57
N ASP A 20 -13.67 2.08 12.97
CA ASP A 20 -14.10 1.92 14.36
C ASP A 20 -13.98 0.45 14.82
N ALA A 21 -14.46 -0.49 14.00
CA ALA A 21 -14.53 -1.90 14.38
C ALA A 21 -13.15 -2.57 14.49
N CYS A 22 -12.16 -2.10 13.73
CA CYS A 22 -10.78 -2.62 13.74
C CYS A 22 -9.79 -1.70 14.46
N GLY A 23 -10.30 -0.62 15.08
CA GLY A 23 -9.56 0.31 15.91
C GLY A 23 -8.58 1.22 15.15
N PHE A 24 -8.78 1.46 13.85
CA PHE A 24 -8.00 2.41 13.05
C PHE A 24 -8.47 3.84 13.27
N THR A 25 -7.53 4.78 13.16
CA THR A 25 -7.84 6.20 13.26
C THR A 25 -7.95 6.78 11.85
N GLU A 26 -9.09 7.39 11.55
CA GLU A 26 -9.24 8.18 10.32
C GLU A 26 -8.29 9.39 10.36
N TYR A 27 -7.62 9.64 9.25
CA TYR A 27 -6.76 10.80 9.06
C TYR A 27 -7.16 11.53 7.77
N TRP A 28 -7.35 12.84 7.86
CA TRP A 28 -7.78 13.66 6.73
C TRP A 28 -6.64 14.60 6.34
N HIS A 29 -6.02 14.34 5.20
CA HIS A 29 -5.09 15.28 4.58
C HIS A 29 -5.85 16.47 4.00
N GLU A 30 -5.18 17.62 3.93
CA GLU A 30 -5.74 18.81 3.30
C GLU A 30 -6.13 18.53 1.84
N ASP A 31 -7.25 19.13 1.42
CA ASP A 31 -7.79 19.05 0.06
C ASP A 31 -8.06 17.63 -0.47
N PHE A 32 -8.32 16.66 0.43
CA PHE A 32 -8.70 15.30 0.04
C PHE A 32 -10.04 14.86 0.66
N THR A 33 -10.92 14.26 -0.14
CA THR A 33 -12.32 13.97 0.23
C THR A 33 -12.56 12.56 0.76
N ALA A 34 -11.51 11.79 1.02
CA ALA A 34 -11.59 10.47 1.64
C ALA A 34 -10.58 10.33 2.78
N PRO A 35 -10.89 9.54 3.83
CA PRO A 35 -9.98 9.35 4.96
C PRO A 35 -8.83 8.40 4.60
N PHE A 36 -7.71 8.62 5.26
CA PHE A 36 -6.54 7.76 5.30
C PHE A 36 -6.47 7.03 6.65
N VAL A 37 -5.66 5.97 6.72
CA VAL A 37 -5.37 5.28 7.98
C VAL A 37 -4.17 5.95 8.64
N ALA A 38 -4.37 6.64 9.77
CA ALA A 38 -3.33 7.40 10.46
C ALA A 38 -2.07 6.57 10.75
N GLU A 39 -2.25 5.29 11.07
CA GLU A 39 -1.15 4.38 11.41
C GLU A 39 -0.36 3.87 10.19
N SER A 40 -0.83 4.11 8.96
CA SER A 40 -0.15 3.64 7.76
C SER A 40 1.11 4.46 7.46
N PRO A 41 2.30 3.83 7.32
CA PRO A 41 3.57 4.52 7.05
C PRO A 41 3.70 4.99 5.59
N LEU A 42 2.80 4.53 4.72
CA LEU A 42 2.66 4.95 3.33
C LEU A 42 1.16 5.11 3.01
N GLN A 43 0.80 6.25 2.46
CA GLN A 43 -0.57 6.66 2.19
C GLN A 43 -0.62 7.27 0.80
N LEU A 44 -1.58 6.82 -0.02
CA LEU A 44 -1.76 7.28 -1.39
C LEU A 44 -3.17 7.84 -1.56
N GLY A 45 -3.28 9.11 -1.91
CA GLY A 45 -4.54 9.74 -2.29
C GLY A 45 -4.74 9.58 -3.78
N LEU A 46 -5.83 8.92 -4.20
CA LEU A 46 -6.12 8.66 -5.60
C LEU A 46 -7.45 9.27 -6.05
N THR A 47 -7.49 9.77 -7.28
CA THR A 47 -8.72 10.10 -7.99
C THR A 47 -9.04 9.00 -9.01
N LEU A 48 -10.31 8.61 -9.12
CA LEU A 48 -10.75 7.59 -10.08
C LEU A 48 -10.45 8.04 -11.52
N ALA A 49 -9.61 7.30 -12.22
CA ALA A 49 -9.27 7.53 -13.62
C ALA A 49 -10.11 6.63 -14.56
N GLU A 50 -10.28 5.35 -14.21
CA GLU A 50 -11.05 4.41 -15.03
C GLU A 50 -11.66 3.28 -14.19
N HIS A 51 -12.81 2.76 -14.64
CA HIS A 51 -13.50 1.63 -14.02
C HIS A 51 -13.93 0.62 -15.09
N LEU A 52 -13.38 -0.60 -15.00
CA LEU A 52 -13.57 -1.65 -16.00
C LEU A 52 -14.14 -2.93 -15.36
N PRO A 53 -15.43 -3.22 -15.54
CA PRO A 53 -16.01 -4.51 -15.14
C PRO A 53 -15.47 -5.66 -16.01
N LEU A 54 -14.91 -6.69 -15.37
CA LEU A 54 -14.41 -7.90 -16.01
C LEU A 54 -15.48 -8.99 -15.95
N THR A 55 -16.31 -9.07 -16.98
CA THR A 55 -17.48 -9.98 -17.02
C THR A 55 -17.12 -11.45 -16.95
N ILE A 56 -15.89 -11.83 -17.30
CA ILE A 56 -15.40 -13.21 -17.27
C ILE A 56 -15.36 -13.82 -15.86
N ASN A 57 -15.24 -12.98 -14.82
CA ASN A 57 -15.10 -13.45 -13.43
C ASN A 57 -15.81 -12.54 -12.41
N GLY A 58 -16.56 -11.54 -12.86
CA GLY A 58 -17.31 -10.63 -11.98
C GLY A 58 -16.46 -9.70 -11.14
N THR A 59 -15.19 -9.51 -11.49
CA THR A 59 -14.30 -8.54 -10.80
C THR A 59 -14.34 -7.18 -11.48
N HIS A 60 -13.81 -6.15 -10.79
CA HIS A 60 -13.68 -4.80 -11.34
C HIS A 60 -12.21 -4.39 -11.28
N LEU A 61 -11.66 -3.99 -12.43
CA LEU A 61 -10.38 -3.30 -12.48
C LEU A 61 -10.64 -1.80 -12.31
N VAL A 62 -10.14 -1.23 -11.21
CA VAL A 62 -10.25 0.19 -10.89
C VAL A 62 -8.87 0.82 -11.07
N ILE A 63 -8.78 1.88 -11.88
CA ILE A 63 -7.54 2.62 -12.15
C ILE A 63 -7.65 3.98 -11.48
N GLY A 64 -6.67 4.34 -10.66
CA GLY A 64 -6.60 5.64 -9.99
C GLY A 64 -5.37 6.45 -10.43
N SER A 65 -5.54 7.75 -10.57
CA SER A 65 -4.46 8.74 -10.67
C SER A 65 -3.97 9.08 -9.26
N ILE A 66 -2.66 9.08 -9.03
CA ILE A 66 -2.06 9.44 -7.74
C ILE A 66 -2.02 10.97 -7.64
N GLU A 67 -2.77 11.52 -6.69
CA GLU A 67 -2.83 12.96 -6.42
C GLU A 67 -1.96 13.37 -5.22
N GLN A 68 -1.85 12.48 -4.23
CA GLN A 68 -1.06 12.73 -3.03
C GLN A 68 -0.28 11.47 -2.62
N ILE A 69 0.96 11.66 -2.16
CA ILE A 69 1.79 10.62 -1.58
C ILE A 69 2.29 11.14 -0.23
N HIS A 70 1.95 10.41 0.84
CA HIS A 70 2.40 10.71 2.19
C HIS A 70 3.14 9.48 2.73
N LEU A 71 4.33 9.70 3.27
CA LEU A 71 5.20 8.65 3.78
C LEU A 71 5.99 9.15 4.98
N SER A 72 6.42 8.23 5.85
CA SER A 72 7.30 8.53 6.97
C SER A 72 8.62 9.16 6.49
N ASP A 73 9.14 10.18 7.19
CA ASP A 73 10.34 10.94 6.78
C ASP A 73 11.58 10.06 6.50
N HIS A 74 11.71 8.93 7.20
CA HIS A 74 12.84 8.01 7.07
C HIS A 74 12.68 6.95 5.98
N ALA A 75 11.52 6.90 5.31
CA ALA A 75 11.22 5.86 4.32
C ALA A 75 11.90 6.11 2.97
N ARG A 76 12.25 7.35 2.64
CA ARG A 76 12.82 7.71 1.35
C ARG A 76 14.35 7.70 1.40
N ARG A 77 14.96 6.92 0.52
CA ARG A 77 16.41 6.92 0.27
C ARG A 77 16.81 8.16 -0.55
N ASP A 78 18.09 8.52 -0.52
CA ASP A 78 18.62 9.68 -1.23
C ASP A 78 18.38 9.65 -2.75
N ASP A 79 18.27 8.46 -3.34
CA ASP A 79 17.98 8.25 -4.75
C ASP A 79 16.48 8.30 -5.10
N GLY A 80 15.61 8.56 -4.13
CA GLY A 80 14.16 8.62 -4.28
C GLY A 80 13.42 7.29 -4.15
N THR A 81 14.14 6.17 -3.99
CA THR A 81 13.49 4.87 -3.71
C THR A 81 13.02 4.76 -2.26
N LEU A 82 12.12 3.83 -1.99
CA LEU A 82 11.57 3.62 -0.65
C LEU A 82 12.21 2.41 0.05
N ASP A 83 12.56 2.58 1.33
CA ASP A 83 12.95 1.51 2.22
C ASP A 83 11.71 0.86 2.86
N LEU A 84 11.16 -0.13 2.16
CA LEU A 84 9.95 -0.85 2.59
C LEU A 84 10.14 -1.62 3.91
N GLN A 85 11.35 -2.09 4.22
CA GLN A 85 11.63 -2.76 5.49
C GLN A 85 11.53 -1.76 6.65
N SER A 86 12.11 -0.57 6.50
CA SER A 86 12.07 0.46 7.55
C SER A 86 10.65 0.90 7.93
N MET A 87 9.72 0.76 6.98
CA MET A 87 8.30 1.06 7.16
C MET A 87 7.49 -0.11 7.72
N ASP A 88 8.09 -1.28 7.99
CA ASP A 88 7.37 -2.50 8.40
C ASP A 88 6.20 -2.86 7.43
N ILE A 89 6.42 -2.64 6.13
CA ILE A 89 5.49 -3.06 5.08
C ILE A 89 5.51 -4.59 4.99
N VAL A 90 4.32 -5.18 4.82
CA VAL A 90 4.14 -6.62 4.66
C VAL A 90 3.63 -6.96 3.26
N ALA A 91 4.00 -8.14 2.77
CA ALA A 91 3.43 -8.74 1.57
C ALA A 91 2.35 -9.76 1.97
N GLY A 92 1.18 -9.70 1.31
CA GLY A 92 0.16 -10.75 1.39
C GLY A 92 0.45 -11.87 0.40
N VAL A 93 0.34 -13.12 0.83
CA VAL A 93 0.52 -14.32 0.00
C VAL A 93 -0.63 -15.28 0.24
N GLY A 94 -1.27 -15.72 -0.84
CA GLY A 94 -2.48 -16.55 -0.73
C GLY A 94 -3.65 -15.75 -0.15
N LEU A 95 -4.39 -16.34 0.79
CA LEU A 95 -5.60 -15.76 1.36
C LEU A 95 -5.38 -15.15 2.76
N ASP A 96 -4.40 -15.63 3.51
CA ASP A 96 -4.25 -15.36 4.94
C ASP A 96 -2.80 -15.24 5.43
N ALA A 97 -1.79 -15.44 4.57
CA ALA A 97 -0.40 -15.34 4.96
C ALA A 97 0.16 -13.93 4.72
N TYR A 98 0.87 -13.42 5.72
CA TYR A 98 1.56 -12.13 5.67
C TYR A 98 3.04 -12.32 5.94
N HIS A 99 3.88 -11.72 5.10
CA HIS A 99 5.33 -11.85 5.16
C HIS A 99 5.99 -10.48 5.33
N SER A 100 6.94 -10.37 6.26
CA SER A 100 7.76 -9.18 6.40
C SER A 100 8.70 -9.01 5.20
N VAL A 101 8.95 -7.77 4.82
CA VAL A 101 9.94 -7.41 3.80
C VAL A 101 11.32 -7.30 4.46
N SER A 102 12.33 -7.91 3.85
CA SER A 102 13.74 -7.67 4.21
C SER A 102 14.34 -6.59 3.31
N THR A 103 15.55 -6.11 3.62
CA THR A 103 16.25 -5.04 2.87
C THR A 103 16.41 -5.37 1.41
N GLY A 104 16.28 -6.66 1.06
CA GLY A 104 16.45 -7.16 -0.29
C GLY A 104 17.87 -6.92 -0.77
N GLN A 105 18.03 -6.96 -2.08
CA GLN A 105 19.26 -6.62 -2.77
C GLN A 105 18.89 -5.69 -3.91
N ARG A 106 19.68 -4.62 -4.06
CA ARG A 106 19.55 -3.70 -5.18
C ARG A 106 20.78 -3.89 -6.05
N PHE A 107 20.57 -3.81 -7.35
CA PHE A 107 21.64 -3.97 -8.31
C PHE A 107 21.71 -2.77 -9.24
N THR A 108 22.91 -2.47 -9.73
CA THR A 108 23.10 -1.49 -10.80
C THR A 108 22.26 -1.85 -12.03
N TYR A 109 21.94 -0.85 -12.85
CA TYR A 109 21.27 -1.06 -14.14
C TYR A 109 22.03 -2.10 -14.99
N ALA A 110 21.33 -3.17 -15.40
CA ALA A 110 21.92 -4.27 -16.14
C ALA A 110 22.43 -3.84 -17.53
N LYS A 111 23.63 -4.30 -17.90
CA LYS A 111 24.20 -4.10 -19.24
C LYS A 111 24.60 -5.47 -19.83
N PRO A 112 24.52 -5.69 -21.16
CA PRO A 112 24.76 -7.01 -21.76
C PRO A 112 26.19 -7.55 -21.60
N ASP A 113 27.15 -6.64 -21.46
CA ASP A 113 28.59 -6.91 -21.46
C ASP A 113 29.17 -7.18 -20.08
N ARG A 114 28.39 -7.00 -18.99
CA ARG A 114 28.85 -7.23 -17.62
C ARG A 114 27.73 -7.63 -16.66
N PRO A 115 27.99 -8.50 -15.67
CA PRO A 115 27.05 -8.77 -14.59
C PRO A 115 26.73 -7.48 -13.79
N PRO A 116 25.50 -7.34 -13.27
CA PRO A 116 25.14 -6.20 -12.45
C PRO A 116 25.75 -6.31 -11.04
N GLU A 117 26.20 -5.19 -10.50
CA GLU A 117 26.83 -5.08 -9.18
C GLU A 117 25.82 -4.71 -8.10
N LEU A 118 26.06 -5.10 -6.84
CA LEU A 118 25.20 -4.74 -5.70
C LEU A 118 25.34 -3.24 -5.37
N ILE A 119 24.23 -2.57 -5.08
CA ILE A 119 24.16 -1.16 -4.64
C ILE A 119 23.44 -1.00 -3.32
#